data_AF-A0A6L5R7M2-F1
#
_entry.id   AF-A0A6L5R7M2-F1
#
_cell.length_a   1.000
_cell.length_b   1.000
_cell.length_c   1.000
_cell.angle_alpha   90.00
_cell.angle_beta   90.00
_cell.angle_gamma   90.00
#
_symmetry.space_group_name_H-M   'P 1'
#
loop_
_entity.id
_entity.type
_entity.pdbx_description
1 polymer ?
#
loop_
_entity_poly.entity_id
_entity_poly.type
_entity_poly.pdbx_seq_one_letter_code
_entity_poly.pdbx_strand_id
1 'polypeptide(L)'
;MRIAVTVTNPGTEPIAPGVFGSELLVNGEPDPSWRLAMNGAVDPSLVRLPGGDSAELVRDLRVAGLVPGPNEFAVRIGDVQSDPVVLDMD
;
A
#
# COMPACT_ATOMS: atom_id res chain seq x y z
N MET A 1 -4.26 -12.47 1.19
CA MET A 1 -2.81 -12.21 1.04
C MET A 1 -2.41 -11.07 1.96
N ARG A 2 -1.19 -11.06 2.53
CA ARG A 2 -0.68 -9.93 3.33
C ARG A 2 0.29 -9.11 2.49
N ILE A 3 0.07 -7.80 2.42
CA ILE A 3 0.94 -6.84 1.75
C ILE A 3 1.61 -5.98 2.83
N ALA A 4 2.92 -5.82 2.73
CA ALA A 4 3.70 -4.90 3.57
C ALA A 4 4.40 -3.90 2.65
N VAL A 5 4.24 -2.61 2.94
CA VAL A 5 4.86 -1.51 2.20
C VAL A 5 5.72 -0.71 3.16
N THR A 6 7.00 -0.52 2.83
CA THR A 6 7.87 0.39 3.59
C THR A 6 7.70 1.80 3.07
N VAL A 7 7.31 2.72 3.96
CA VAL A 7 7.20 4.15 3.68
C VAL A 7 8.40 4.85 4.31
N THR A 8 9.19 5.53 3.50
CA THR A 8 10.36 6.30 3.96
C THR A 8 10.09 7.79 3.81
N ASN A 9 10.40 8.58 4.84
CA ASN A 9 10.41 10.04 4.77
C ASN A 9 11.86 10.53 4.52
N PRO A 10 12.24 10.87 3.28
CA PRO A 10 13.60 11.33 2.99
C PRO A 10 13.86 12.78 3.44
N GLY A 11 12.83 13.51 3.84
CA GLY A 11 12.94 14.90 4.29
C GLY A 11 13.42 15.04 5.72
N THR A 12 13.52 16.27 6.19
CA THR A 12 13.90 16.60 7.58
C THR A 12 12.70 16.90 8.47
N GLU A 13 11.56 17.28 7.89
CA GLU A 13 10.32 17.58 8.60
C GLU A 13 9.46 16.31 8.73
N PRO A 14 8.74 16.14 9.86
CA PRO A 14 7.83 15.02 10.01
C PRO A 14 6.66 15.13 9.02
N ILE A 15 6.35 14.02 8.37
CA ILE A 15 5.17 13.90 7.51
C ILE A 15 4.08 13.10 8.24
N ALA A 16 2.83 13.39 7.95
CA ALA A 16 1.73 12.48 8.29
C ALA A 16 1.41 11.71 7.01
N PRO A 17 2.02 10.53 6.78
CA PRO A 17 1.75 9.74 5.58
C PRO A 17 0.34 9.17 5.57
N GLY A 18 -0.45 9.44 6.63
CA GLY A 18 -1.90 9.27 6.75
C GLY A 18 -2.50 8.85 5.44
N VAL A 19 -2.75 7.55 5.31
CA VAL A 19 -3.21 6.97 4.04
C VAL A 19 -4.66 7.40 3.85
N PHE A 20 -4.87 8.62 3.35
CA PHE A 20 -6.19 9.18 3.07
C PHE A 20 -6.76 8.64 1.74
N GLY A 21 -5.89 8.10 0.90
CA GLY A 21 -6.24 7.30 -0.26
C GLY A 21 -5.06 6.41 -0.62
N SER A 22 -5.28 5.10 -0.63
CA SER A 22 -4.38 4.18 -1.33
C SER A 22 -5.17 3.43 -2.38
N GLU A 23 -4.50 3.12 -3.48
CA GLU A 23 -5.06 2.34 -4.58
C GLU A 23 -4.12 1.17 -4.86
N LEU A 24 -4.68 -0.04 -4.91
CA LEU A 24 -3.98 -1.20 -5.45
C LEU A 24 -4.23 -1.24 -6.95
N LEU A 25 -3.16 -1.35 -7.71
CA LEU A 25 -3.23 -1.62 -9.15
C LEU A 25 -2.97 -3.10 -9.37
N VAL A 26 -3.85 -3.76 -10.11
CA VAL A 26 -3.70 -5.14 -10.57
C VAL A 26 -3.56 -5.09 -12.08
N ASN A 27 -2.38 -5.44 -12.60
CA ASN A 27 -2.06 -5.33 -14.02
C ASN A 27 -2.29 -3.89 -14.57
N GLY A 28 -1.92 -2.88 -13.77
CA GLY A 28 -2.09 -1.46 -14.10
C GLY A 28 -3.48 -0.88 -13.84
N GLU A 29 -4.49 -1.72 -13.56
CA GLU A 29 -5.87 -1.27 -13.35
C GLU A 29 -6.23 -1.18 -11.86
N PRO A 30 -6.96 -0.14 -11.41
CA PRO A 30 -7.43 -0.03 -10.03
C PRO A 30 -8.31 -1.21 -9.59
N ASP A 31 -7.97 -1.81 -8.44
CA ASP A 31 -8.83 -2.80 -7.79
C ASP A 31 -9.79 -2.12 -6.80
N PRO A 32 -11.11 -2.05 -7.08
CA PRO A 32 -12.08 -1.41 -6.21
C PRO A 32 -12.25 -2.12 -4.87
N SER A 33 -11.90 -3.40 -4.76
CA SER A 33 -11.95 -4.14 -3.49
C SER A 33 -10.86 -3.69 -2.50
N TRP A 34 -9.79 -3.07 -2.98
CA TRP A 34 -8.77 -2.44 -2.15
C TRP A 34 -9.32 -1.29 -1.31
N ARG A 35 -10.27 -0.51 -1.86
CA ARG A 35 -10.92 0.60 -1.12
C ARG A 35 -11.60 0.12 0.16
N LEU A 36 -12.00 -1.16 0.24
CA LEU A 36 -12.68 -1.76 1.39
C LEU A 36 -11.72 -2.41 2.40
N ALA A 37 -10.45 -2.63 2.05
CA ALA A 37 -9.44 -3.30 2.89
C ALA A 37 -8.70 -2.35 3.85
N MET A 38 -8.96 -1.04 3.78
CA MET A 38 -8.29 -0.02 4.61
C MET A 38 -8.81 0.09 6.06
N ASN A 39 -9.78 -0.74 6.47
CA ASN A 39 -10.32 -0.73 7.84
C ASN A 39 -9.42 -1.44 8.89
N GLY A 40 -8.17 -1.76 8.54
CA GLY A 40 -7.18 -2.33 9.46
C GLY A 40 -6.56 -1.27 10.37
N ALA A 41 -5.96 -1.71 11.49
CA ALA A 41 -5.28 -0.81 12.41
C ALA A 41 -4.18 0.00 11.67
N VAL A 42 -4.18 1.32 11.90
CA VAL A 42 -3.13 2.21 11.42
C VAL A 42 -2.02 2.20 12.48
N ASP A 43 -0.79 1.90 12.05
CA ASP A 43 0.37 2.01 12.93
C ASP A 43 0.50 3.47 13.41
N PRO A 44 0.62 3.73 14.73
CA PRO A 44 0.77 5.09 15.25
C PRO A 44 1.93 5.88 14.63
N SER A 45 3.00 5.21 14.19
CA SER A 45 4.13 5.83 13.48
C SER A 45 3.74 6.41 12.11
N LEU A 46 2.69 5.88 11.47
CA LEU A 46 2.15 6.41 10.21
C LEU A 46 1.23 7.62 10.42
N VAL A 47 0.88 7.94 11.67
CA VAL A 47 0.19 9.20 12.00
C VAL A 47 1.19 10.37 11.99
N ARG A 48 2.47 10.10 12.28
CA ARG A 48 3.56 11.07 12.26
C ARG A 48 4.90 10.36 12.05
N LEU A 49 5.36 10.33 10.81
CA LEU A 49 6.65 9.75 10.42
C LEU A 49 7.74 10.84 10.42
N PRO A 50 8.71 10.79 11.36
CA PRO A 50 9.81 11.77 11.41
C PRO A 50 10.66 11.79 10.13
N GLY A 51 11.39 12.88 9.93
CA GLY A 51 12.36 12.98 8.84
C GLY A 51 13.51 12.00 9.00
N GLY A 52 13.88 11.30 7.93
CA GLY A 52 14.91 10.27 7.93
C GLY A 52 14.44 8.87 8.37
N ASP A 53 13.21 8.75 8.88
CA ASP A 53 12.68 7.49 9.39
C ASP A 53 11.89 6.71 8.33
N SER A 54 11.66 5.44 8.62
CA SER A 54 10.79 4.57 7.83
C SER A 54 9.80 3.84 8.72
N ALA A 55 8.62 3.52 8.18
CA ALA A 55 7.59 2.74 8.84
C ALA A 55 6.96 1.73 7.89
N GLU A 56 6.43 0.64 8.42
CA GLU A 56 5.73 -0.38 7.63
C GLU A 56 4.21 -0.17 7.66
N LEU A 57 3.63 -0.12 6.46
CA LEU A 57 2.20 -0.19 6.23
C LEU A 57 1.82 -1.63 5.87
N VAL A 58 1.18 -2.33 6.81
CA VAL A 58 0.73 -3.71 6.60
C VAL A 58 -0.77 -3.76 6.34
N ARG A 59 -1.20 -4.45 5.28
CA ARG A 59 -2.62 -4.65 4.95
C ARG A 59 -2.91 -6.09 4.58
N ASP A 60 -4.06 -6.58 5.04
CA ASP A 60 -4.59 -7.87 4.64
C ASP A 60 -5.53 -7.67 3.44
N LEU A 61 -5.07 -8.15 2.29
CA LEU A 61 -5.83 -8.15 1.07
C LEU A 61 -6.86 -9.29 1.10
N ARG A 62 -8.14 -8.91 1.14
CA ARG A 62 -9.28 -9.79 0.94
C ARG A 62 -9.95 -9.43 -0.40
N VAL A 63 -9.28 -9.75 -1.51
CA VAL A 63 -9.81 -9.51 -2.86
C VAL A 63 -10.69 -10.68 -3.28
N ALA A 64 -11.88 -10.37 -3.79
CA ALA A 64 -12.84 -11.35 -4.29
C ALA A 64 -12.73 -11.61 -5.81
N GLY A 65 -11.72 -11.06 -6.50
CA GLY A 65 -11.64 -11.06 -7.97
C GLY A 65 -10.24 -11.08 -8.59
N LEU A 66 -9.23 -11.67 -7.94
CA LEU A 66 -7.95 -11.93 -8.60
C LEU A 66 -8.12 -13.06 -9.64
N VAL A 67 -7.55 -12.86 -10.83
CA VAL A 67 -7.56 -13.86 -11.90
C VAL A 67 -6.36 -14.79 -11.70
N PRO A 68 -6.46 -16.10 -11.97
CA PRO A 68 -5.31 -17.01 -11.92
C PRO A 68 -4.16 -16.57 -12.82
N GLY A 69 -2.92 -16.88 -12.41
CA GLY A 69 -1.69 -16.55 -13.12
C GLY A 69 -0.94 -15.33 -12.59
N PRO A 70 0.05 -14.81 -13.35
CA PRO A 70 0.87 -13.69 -12.90
C PRO A 70 0.06 -12.40 -12.90
N ASN A 71 0.00 -11.75 -11.74
CA ASN A 71 -0.64 -10.47 -11.53
C ASN A 71 0.38 -9.46 -11.01
N GLU A 72 0.43 -8.28 -11.62
CA GLU A 72 1.29 -7.17 -11.21
C GLU A 72 0.57 -6.29 -10.17
N PHE A 73 1.20 -6.07 -9.02
CA PHE A 73 0.66 -5.30 -7.91
C PHE A 73 1.49 -4.07 -7.61
N ALA A 74 0.87 -2.89 -7.57
CA ALA A 74 1.51 -1.67 -7.08
C ALA A 74 0.59 -0.93 -6.11
N VAL A 75 1.19 -0.28 -5.11
CA VAL A 75 0.46 0.58 -4.16
C VAL A 75 0.74 2.03 -4.50
N ARG A 76 -0.32 2.82 -4.66
CA ARG A 76 -0.23 4.27 -4.81
C ARG A 76 -0.65 4.98 -3.53
N ILE A 77 0.15 5.94 -3.05
CA ILE A 77 -0.14 6.81 -1.91
C ILE A 77 0.08 8.26 -2.36
N GLY A 78 -1.02 9.02 -2.52
CA GLY A 78 -0.96 10.33 -3.17
C GLY A 78 -0.40 10.21 -4.60
N ASP A 79 0.66 10.97 -4.89
CA ASP A 79 1.34 10.96 -6.20
C ASP A 79 2.50 9.94 -6.29
N VAL A 80 2.77 9.19 -5.21
CA VAL A 80 3.86 8.21 -5.17
C VAL A 80 3.31 6.81 -5.43
N GLN A 81 3.98 6.07 -6.30
CA GLN A 81 3.71 4.66 -6.57
C GLN A 81 4.91 3.81 -6.17
N SER A 82 4.65 2.65 -5.58
CA SER A 82 5.69 1.63 -5.35
C SER A 82 6.20 1.04 -6.67
N ASP A 83 7.35 0.38 -6.60
CA ASP A 83 7.71 -0.58 -7.64
C ASP A 83 6.63 -1.68 -7.70
N PRO A 84 6.29 -2.15 -8.90
CA PRO A 84 5.35 -3.24 -9.06
C PRO A 84 5.96 -4.58 -8.62
N VAL A 85 5.13 -5.41 -8.00
CA VAL A 85 5.47 -6.76 -7.59
C VAL A 85 4.61 -7.74 -8.36
N VAL A 86 5.22 -8.71 -9.03
CA VAL A 86 4.48 -9.78 -9.72
C VAL A 86 4.27 -10.94 -8.75
N LEU A 87 3.01 -11.35 -8.59
CA LEU A 87 2.63 -12.51 -7.81
C LEU A 87 1.87 -13.48 -8.70
N ASP A 88 2.26 -14.75 -8.63
CA ASP A 88 1.56 -15.83 -9.31
C ASP A 88 0.43 -16.32 -8.39
N MET A 89 -0.80 -16.24 -8.88
CA MET A 89 -2.01 -16.61 -8.15
C MET A 89 -2.48 -17.98 -8.62
N ASP A 90 -2.43 -18.97 -7.73
CA ASP A 90 -2.96 -20.33 -7.96
C ASP A 90 -4.49 -20.37 -8.07
#